data_AF-A0A537S7Y6-F1
#
_entry.id   AF-A0A537S7Y6-F1
#
_cell.length_a   1.000
_cell.length_b   1.000
_cell.length_c   1.000
_cell.angle_alpha   90.00
_cell.angle_beta   90.00
_cell.angle_gamma   90.00
#
_symmetry.space_group_name_H-M   'P 1'
#
loop_
_entity.id
_entity.type
_entity.pdbx_description
1 polymer ?
#
loop_
_entity_poly.entity_id
_entity_poly.type
_entity_poly.pdbx_seq_one_letter_code
_entity_poly.pdbx_strand_id
1 'polypeptide(L)'
;MDLDTLREAAIEATARALIEKHGIAPSEESDEWEEEYRRQFAALKQRHGGSVQIAPRAAAAAKQPLPELRGTPEELRWGASIREERLRDIPNDAVRAFWVQLWPRAKQWVDTRDVPTQTLLLRLKPQYDEWRKKQAEAAAARKAETQKKASEVAAYRQKLQEAGITPEGLVEMVDASDRFDPAPIAAKLADITVTDRHLRIYETGDPNLLLVKEKDLRGNHEYAIERDEGLVADLKLFAQAP
;
A
#
# COMPACT_ATOMS: atom_id res chain seq x y z
N MET A 1 -14.33 36.05 -0.51
CA MET A 1 -14.72 35.23 -1.67
C MET A 1 -15.26 33.93 -1.10
N ASP A 2 -16.40 33.46 -1.59
CA ASP A 2 -16.96 32.17 -1.14
C ASP A 2 -16.01 31.02 -1.54
N LEU A 3 -15.98 29.94 -0.76
CA LEU A 3 -15.06 28.82 -0.95
C LEU A 3 -15.31 28.12 -2.29
N ASP A 4 -16.57 28.02 -2.72
CA ASP A 4 -16.90 27.45 -4.02
C ASP A 4 -16.47 28.37 -5.16
N THR A 5 -16.65 29.69 -5.02
CA THR A 5 -16.12 30.66 -6.00
C THR A 5 -14.59 30.64 -6.07
N LEU A 6 -13.91 30.41 -4.94
CA LEU A 6 -12.46 30.32 -4.89
C LEU A 6 -11.93 29.02 -5.51
N ARG A 7 -12.68 27.92 -5.39
CA ARG A 7 -12.39 26.64 -6.06
C ARG A 7 -12.51 26.76 -7.57
N GLU A 8 -13.63 27.29 -8.06
CA GLU A 8 -13.84 27.47 -9.51
C GLU A 8 -12.79 28.41 -10.12
N ALA A 9 -12.48 29.52 -9.44
CA ALA A 9 -11.42 30.44 -9.88
C ALA A 9 -10.03 29.78 -9.90
N ALA A 10 -9.75 28.86 -8.98
CA ALA A 10 -8.50 28.11 -8.95
C ALA A 10 -8.43 27.06 -10.07
N ILE A 11 -9.53 26.37 -10.37
CA ILE A 11 -9.64 25.41 -11.47
C ILE A 11 -9.36 26.12 -12.81
N GLU A 12 -10.02 27.25 -13.06
CA GLU A 12 -9.82 28.03 -14.27
C GLU A 12 -8.38 28.58 -14.40
N ALA A 13 -7.81 29.09 -13.29
CA ALA A 13 -6.44 29.57 -13.27
C ALA A 13 -5.42 28.45 -13.54
N THR A 14 -5.69 27.25 -13.04
CA THR A 14 -4.85 26.06 -13.24
C THR A 14 -4.89 25.60 -14.68
N ALA A 15 -6.09 25.46 -15.26
CA ALA A 15 -6.26 25.11 -16.66
C ALA A 15 -5.53 26.11 -17.57
N ARG A 16 -5.68 27.41 -17.30
CA ARG A 16 -5.02 28.46 -18.10
C ARG A 16 -3.49 28.42 -17.97
N ALA A 17 -2.95 28.26 -16.76
CA ALA A 17 -1.51 28.20 -16.52
C ALA A 17 -0.87 26.99 -17.21
N LEU A 18 -1.54 25.84 -17.19
CA LEU A 18 -1.04 24.63 -17.82
C LEU A 18 -1.17 24.68 -19.34
N ILE A 19 -2.24 25.27 -19.89
CA ILE A 19 -2.37 25.53 -21.32
C ILE A 19 -1.27 26.48 -21.80
N GLU A 20 -0.96 27.54 -21.06
CA GLU A 20 0.11 28.48 -21.44
C GLU A 20 1.50 27.83 -21.39
N LYS A 21 1.72 26.92 -20.44
CA LYS A 21 3.01 26.23 -20.25
C LYS A 21 3.22 25.04 -21.18
N HIS A 22 2.16 24.30 -21.51
CA HIS A 22 2.24 23.02 -22.22
C HIS A 22 1.45 23.00 -23.54
N GLY A 23 0.76 24.09 -23.88
CA GLY A 23 -0.08 24.22 -25.08
C GLY A 23 -1.45 23.53 -24.97
N ILE A 24 -1.65 22.64 -24.00
CA ILE A 24 -2.89 21.88 -23.73
C ILE A 24 -3.02 21.69 -22.21
N ALA A 25 -4.25 21.70 -21.67
CA ALA A 25 -4.51 21.40 -20.27
C ALA A 25 -4.31 19.89 -20.00
N PRO A 26 -3.43 19.49 -19.07
CA PRO A 26 -3.40 18.14 -18.52
C PRO A 26 -4.75 17.77 -17.91
N SER A 27 -5.02 16.46 -17.81
CA SER A 27 -6.21 15.94 -17.15
C SER A 27 -6.30 16.47 -15.71
N GLU A 28 -7.51 16.81 -15.25
CA GLU A 28 -7.73 17.20 -13.84
C GLU A 28 -7.38 16.09 -12.83
N GLU A 29 -7.20 14.86 -13.33
CA GLU A 29 -6.77 13.69 -12.57
C GLU A 29 -5.25 13.44 -12.62
N SER A 30 -4.44 14.35 -13.22
CA SER A 30 -2.97 14.20 -13.27
C SER A 30 -2.27 14.85 -12.08
N ASP A 31 -1.14 14.27 -11.66
CA ASP A 31 -0.30 14.81 -10.58
C ASP A 31 0.16 16.25 -10.90
N GLU A 32 0.50 16.52 -12.17
CA GLU A 32 0.89 17.86 -12.65
C GLU A 32 -0.24 18.88 -12.53
N TRP A 33 -1.48 18.46 -12.78
CA TRP A 33 -2.65 19.31 -12.62
C TRP A 33 -2.95 19.56 -11.14
N GLU A 34 -2.84 18.52 -10.30
CA GLU A 34 -3.07 18.64 -8.86
C GLU A 34 -2.04 19.55 -8.18
N GLU A 35 -0.77 19.46 -8.56
CA GLU A 35 0.29 20.33 -8.04
C GLU A 35 0.06 21.79 -8.42
N GLU A 36 -0.27 22.06 -9.69
CA GLU A 36 -0.54 23.42 -10.15
C GLU A 36 -1.85 23.96 -9.55
N TYR A 37 -2.88 23.11 -9.38
CA TYR A 37 -4.11 23.47 -8.68
C TYR A 37 -3.86 23.88 -7.24
N ARG A 38 -3.07 23.10 -6.49
CA ARG A 38 -2.70 23.45 -5.11
C ARG A 38 -1.96 24.78 -5.05
N ARG A 39 -1.08 25.05 -6.03
CA ARG A 39 -0.34 26.31 -6.14
C ARG A 39 -1.26 27.51 -6.41
N GLN A 40 -2.15 27.39 -7.39
CA GLN A 40 -3.10 28.46 -7.75
C GLN A 40 -4.13 28.70 -6.65
N PHE A 41 -4.64 27.63 -6.03
CA PHE A 41 -5.56 27.71 -4.90
C PHE A 41 -4.91 28.38 -3.67
N ALA A 42 -3.66 28.04 -3.34
CA ALA A 42 -2.93 28.69 -2.26
C ALA A 42 -2.66 30.18 -2.54
N ALA A 43 -2.28 30.53 -3.78
CA ALA A 43 -2.06 31.91 -4.19
C ALA A 43 -3.36 32.75 -4.11
N LEU A 44 -4.49 32.22 -4.58
CA LEU A 44 -5.79 32.87 -4.50
C LEU A 44 -6.29 32.99 -3.05
N LYS A 45 -6.06 31.95 -2.23
CA LYS A 45 -6.38 31.97 -0.80
C LYS A 45 -5.57 33.01 -0.02
N GLN A 46 -4.29 33.20 -0.36
CA GLN A 46 -3.46 34.24 0.24
C GLN A 46 -3.89 35.66 -0.20
N ARG A 47 -4.26 35.83 -1.47
CA ARG A 47 -4.76 37.11 -2.00
C ARG A 47 -6.11 37.54 -1.44
N HIS A 48 -6.95 36.59 -1.02
CA HIS A 48 -8.33 36.87 -0.59
C HIS A 48 -8.59 36.73 0.93
N GLY A 49 -7.54 36.71 1.76
CA GLY A 49 -7.64 36.76 3.22
C GLY A 49 -7.98 35.39 3.82
N GLY A 50 -6.94 34.65 4.20
CA GLY A 50 -7.05 33.24 4.58
C GLY A 50 -7.78 32.98 5.90
N SER A 51 -8.98 32.40 5.81
CA SER A 51 -9.46 31.37 6.74
C SER A 51 -10.59 30.58 6.07
N VAL A 52 -10.21 29.66 5.20
CA VAL A 52 -11.15 28.72 4.60
C VAL A 52 -10.76 27.32 5.08
N GLN A 53 -11.55 26.77 6.01
CA GLN A 53 -11.44 25.39 6.45
C GLN A 53 -11.86 24.47 5.29
N ILE A 54 -10.93 23.63 4.86
CA ILE A 54 -11.14 22.67 3.79
C ILE A 54 -11.73 21.43 4.43
N ALA A 55 -13.02 21.18 4.22
CA ALA A 55 -13.60 19.88 4.56
C ALA A 55 -12.89 18.80 3.72
N PRO A 56 -12.42 17.69 4.33
CA PRO A 56 -11.82 16.61 3.58
C PRO A 56 -12.86 16.03 2.63
N ARG A 57 -12.59 16.12 1.33
CA ARG A 57 -13.41 15.50 0.28
C ARG A 57 -13.35 13.99 0.48
N ALA A 58 -14.51 13.34 0.61
CA ALA A 58 -14.59 11.89 0.56
C ALA A 58 -13.94 11.42 -0.74
N ALA A 59 -12.92 10.56 -0.61
CA ALA A 59 -12.21 10.01 -1.76
C ALA A 59 -13.23 9.36 -2.70
N ALA A 60 -13.33 9.88 -3.93
CA ALA A 60 -13.99 9.15 -5.00
C ALA A 60 -13.27 7.81 -5.12
N ALA A 61 -14.02 6.70 -5.11
CA ALA A 61 -13.46 5.37 -5.25
C ALA A 61 -12.51 5.35 -6.45
N ALA A 62 -11.23 5.10 -6.20
CA ALA A 62 -10.18 5.12 -7.21
C ALA A 62 -10.62 4.25 -8.40
N LYS A 63 -10.91 4.88 -9.53
CA LYS A 63 -11.06 4.14 -10.80
C LYS A 63 -9.71 3.50 -11.06
N GLN A 64 -9.68 2.18 -11.21
CA GLN A 64 -8.42 1.45 -11.41
C GLN A 64 -7.63 2.10 -12.54
N PRO A 65 -6.31 2.33 -12.37
CA PRO A 65 -5.49 2.94 -13.39
C PRO A 65 -5.59 2.10 -14.66
N LEU A 66 -6.01 2.78 -15.73
CA LEU A 66 -6.19 2.17 -17.03
C LEU A 66 -4.80 1.72 -17.52
N PRO A 67 -4.59 0.45 -17.89
CA PRO A 67 -3.32 -0.04 -18.39
C PRO A 67 -2.84 0.78 -19.60
N GLU A 68 -1.53 1.01 -19.61
CA GLU A 68 -0.84 1.76 -20.65
C GLU A 68 -0.98 1.07 -22.01
N LEU A 69 -1.31 1.87 -23.01
CA LEU A 69 -1.35 1.43 -24.39
C LEU A 69 0.10 1.41 -24.94
N ARG A 70 0.36 0.59 -25.95
CA ARG A 70 1.68 0.50 -26.62
C ARG A 70 1.53 0.96 -28.06
N GLY A 71 2.56 1.63 -28.56
CA GLY A 71 2.60 2.14 -29.93
C GLY A 71 3.24 3.52 -30.02
N THR A 72 3.20 4.10 -31.21
CA THR A 72 3.56 5.49 -31.46
C THR A 72 2.58 6.45 -30.75
N PRO A 73 2.96 7.71 -30.47
CA PRO A 73 2.05 8.67 -29.85
C PRO A 73 0.70 8.84 -30.56
N GLU A 74 0.66 8.68 -31.88
CA GLU A 74 -0.59 8.72 -32.66
C GLU A 74 -1.44 7.46 -32.46
N GLU A 75 -0.82 6.28 -32.41
CA GLU A 75 -1.51 5.02 -32.09
C GLU A 75 -2.05 5.02 -30.65
N LEU A 76 -1.34 5.65 -29.70
CA LEU A 76 -1.81 5.83 -28.33
C LEU A 76 -3.05 6.73 -28.27
N ARG A 77 -3.03 7.88 -28.96
CA ARG A 77 -4.17 8.81 -29.02
C ARG A 77 -5.37 8.18 -29.72
N TRP A 78 -5.14 7.48 -30.82
CA TRP A 78 -6.18 6.79 -31.57
C TRP A 78 -6.77 5.64 -30.76
N GLY A 79 -5.94 4.79 -30.15
CA GLY A 79 -6.39 3.72 -29.26
C GLY A 79 -7.14 4.23 -28.02
N ALA A 80 -6.76 5.38 -27.47
CA ALA A 80 -7.47 6.03 -26.36
C ALA A 80 -8.88 6.49 -26.77
N SER A 81 -9.05 7.07 -27.96
CA SER A 81 -10.36 7.50 -28.47
C SER A 81 -11.33 6.32 -28.68
N ILE A 82 -10.85 5.22 -29.26
CA ILE A 82 -11.65 4.00 -29.46
C ILE A 82 -12.04 3.38 -28.11
N ARG A 83 -11.12 3.40 -27.15
CA ARG A 83 -11.33 2.89 -25.79
C ARG A 83 -12.39 3.69 -25.05
N GLU A 84 -12.34 5.02 -25.10
CA GLU A 84 -13.29 5.89 -24.42
C GLU A 84 -14.71 5.68 -24.95
N GLU A 85 -14.88 5.68 -26.27
CA GLU A 85 -16.17 5.48 -26.93
C GLU A 85 -16.76 4.10 -26.59
N ARG A 86 -15.95 3.04 -26.66
CA ARG A 86 -16.41 1.67 -26.37
C ARG A 86 -16.70 1.43 -24.90
N LEU A 87 -15.94 2.03 -23.98
CA LEU A 87 -16.23 1.91 -22.54
C LEU A 87 -17.51 2.67 -22.14
N ARG A 88 -17.90 3.70 -22.88
CA ARG A 88 -19.19 4.38 -22.71
C ARG A 88 -20.37 3.48 -23.11
N ASP A 89 -20.22 2.73 -24.20
CA ASP A 89 -21.28 1.87 -24.75
C ASP A 89 -21.46 0.52 -24.02
N ILE A 90 -20.44 0.02 -23.34
CA ILE A 90 -20.50 -1.27 -22.64
C ILE A 90 -21.10 -1.06 -21.23
N PRO A 91 -22.30 -1.59 -20.93
CA PRO A 91 -22.99 -1.30 -19.67
C PRO A 91 -22.47 -2.09 -18.46
N ASN A 92 -21.71 -3.18 -18.67
CA ASN A 92 -21.29 -4.09 -17.61
C ASN A 92 -19.83 -3.85 -17.20
N ASP A 93 -19.59 -3.54 -15.93
CA ASP A 93 -18.26 -3.20 -15.39
C ASP A 93 -17.27 -4.36 -15.41
N ALA A 94 -17.72 -5.61 -15.25
CA ALA A 94 -16.85 -6.78 -15.35
C ALA A 94 -16.38 -6.99 -16.79
N VAL A 95 -17.26 -6.72 -17.77
CA VAL A 95 -16.90 -6.74 -19.18
C VAL A 95 -15.96 -5.58 -19.52
N ARG A 96 -16.22 -4.37 -19.00
CA ARG A 96 -15.30 -3.23 -19.13
C ARG A 96 -13.90 -3.56 -18.61
N ALA A 97 -13.81 -4.15 -17.41
CA ALA A 97 -12.54 -4.56 -16.81
C ALA A 97 -11.78 -5.61 -17.64
N PHE A 98 -12.51 -6.60 -18.19
CA PHE A 98 -11.92 -7.59 -19.10
C PHE A 98 -11.36 -6.94 -20.37
N TRP A 99 -12.13 -6.06 -21.02
CA TRP A 99 -11.71 -5.34 -22.23
C TRP A 99 -10.47 -4.49 -21.98
N VAL A 100 -10.47 -3.76 -20.86
CA VAL A 100 -9.35 -2.96 -20.39
C VAL A 100 -8.05 -3.79 -20.29
N GLN A 101 -8.11 -5.03 -19.82
CA GLN A 101 -6.94 -5.90 -19.71
C GLN A 101 -6.50 -6.52 -21.04
N LEU A 102 -7.41 -6.66 -22.01
CA LEU A 102 -7.13 -7.25 -23.31
C LEU A 102 -6.48 -6.25 -24.27
N TRP A 103 -6.80 -4.96 -24.16
CA TRP A 103 -6.35 -3.90 -25.06
C TRP A 103 -4.82 -3.78 -25.22
N PRO A 104 -4.01 -3.78 -24.14
CA PRO A 104 -2.56 -3.72 -24.27
C PRO A 104 -1.92 -4.95 -24.95
N ARG A 105 -2.70 -6.03 -25.13
CA ARG A 105 -2.24 -7.30 -25.73
C ARG A 105 -2.64 -7.43 -27.20
N ALA A 106 -3.41 -6.49 -27.74
CA ALA A 106 -3.79 -6.49 -29.15
C ALA A 106 -2.54 -6.26 -30.01
N LYS A 107 -2.30 -7.15 -31.00
CA LYS A 107 -1.16 -7.02 -31.93
C LYS A 107 -1.33 -5.84 -32.89
N GLN A 108 -2.56 -5.47 -33.20
CA GLN A 108 -2.92 -4.36 -34.07
C GLN A 108 -4.19 -3.72 -33.53
N TRP A 109 -4.23 -2.39 -33.52
CA TRP A 109 -5.40 -1.61 -33.19
C TRP A 109 -6.38 -1.70 -34.37
N VAL A 110 -7.51 -2.35 -34.17
CA VAL A 110 -8.59 -2.44 -35.16
C VAL A 110 -9.65 -1.42 -34.78
N ASP A 111 -10.08 -0.59 -35.74
CA ASP A 111 -11.24 0.26 -35.51
C ASP A 111 -12.48 -0.62 -35.35
N THR A 112 -13.05 -0.58 -34.16
CA THR A 112 -14.24 -1.37 -33.85
C THR A 112 -15.49 -0.51 -33.79
N ARG A 113 -15.41 0.81 -34.06
CA ARG A 113 -16.51 1.78 -33.91
C ARG A 113 -17.72 1.46 -34.79
N ASP A 114 -17.49 0.88 -35.96
CA ASP A 114 -18.57 0.45 -36.87
C ASP A 114 -19.20 -0.90 -36.51
N VAL A 115 -18.62 -1.65 -35.57
CA VAL A 115 -19.16 -2.96 -35.17
C VAL A 115 -20.13 -2.80 -34.00
N PRO A 116 -21.38 -3.28 -34.11
CA PRO A 116 -22.33 -3.22 -32.99
C PRO A 116 -21.78 -3.90 -31.74
N THR A 117 -21.96 -3.25 -30.58
CA THR A 117 -21.47 -3.72 -29.27
C THR A 117 -21.87 -5.16 -28.99
N GLN A 118 -23.13 -5.54 -29.30
CA GLN A 118 -23.61 -6.91 -29.10
C GLN A 118 -22.81 -7.95 -29.91
N THR A 119 -22.43 -7.63 -31.15
CA THR A 119 -21.64 -8.52 -32.01
C THR A 119 -20.21 -8.69 -31.48
N LEU A 120 -19.61 -7.60 -30.98
CA LEU A 120 -18.28 -7.66 -30.35
C LEU A 120 -18.31 -8.52 -29.08
N LEU A 121 -19.33 -8.36 -28.23
CA LEU A 121 -19.48 -9.14 -27.01
C LEU A 121 -19.67 -10.64 -27.30
N LEU A 122 -20.40 -11.00 -28.35
CA LEU A 122 -20.54 -12.40 -28.77
C LEU A 122 -19.21 -13.01 -29.23
N ARG A 123 -18.40 -12.26 -29.98
CA ARG A 123 -17.07 -12.73 -30.44
C ARG A 123 -16.09 -12.92 -29.29
N LEU A 124 -16.15 -12.05 -28.28
CA LEU A 124 -15.25 -12.10 -27.12
C LEU A 124 -15.75 -12.98 -25.99
N LYS A 125 -16.99 -13.50 -26.08
CA LYS A 125 -17.61 -14.33 -25.05
C LYS A 125 -16.72 -15.49 -24.58
N PRO A 126 -16.10 -16.30 -25.46
CA PRO A 126 -15.24 -17.40 -25.00
C PRO A 126 -14.05 -16.91 -24.18
N GLN A 127 -13.40 -15.83 -24.62
CA GLN A 127 -12.24 -15.25 -23.94
C GLN A 127 -12.63 -14.61 -22.59
N TYR A 128 -13.81 -14.00 -22.52
CA TYR A 128 -14.38 -13.45 -21.28
C TYR A 128 -14.71 -14.56 -20.27
N ASP A 129 -15.31 -15.66 -20.72
CA ASP A 129 -15.66 -16.80 -19.85
C ASP A 129 -14.39 -17.47 -19.28
N GLU A 130 -13.35 -17.65 -20.10
CA GLU A 130 -12.03 -18.12 -19.65
C GLU A 130 -11.38 -17.15 -18.66
N TRP A 131 -11.42 -15.85 -18.94
CA TRP A 131 -10.89 -14.83 -18.04
C TRP A 131 -11.61 -14.86 -16.69
N ARG A 132 -12.94 -14.96 -16.68
CA ARG A 132 -13.71 -15.07 -15.43
C ARG A 132 -13.32 -16.30 -14.63
N LYS A 133 -13.11 -17.44 -15.29
CA LYS A 133 -12.64 -18.66 -14.63
C LYS A 133 -11.27 -18.44 -13.96
N LYS A 134 -10.31 -17.86 -14.68
CA LYS A 134 -8.98 -17.52 -14.15
C LYS A 134 -9.04 -16.54 -12.97
N GLN A 135 -9.92 -15.54 -13.04
CA GLN A 135 -10.10 -14.59 -11.92
C GLN A 135 -10.67 -15.28 -10.68
N ALA A 136 -11.64 -16.19 -10.85
CA ALA A 136 -12.19 -16.97 -9.75
C ALA A 136 -11.13 -17.88 -9.10
N GLU A 137 -10.31 -18.55 -9.92
CA GLU A 137 -9.19 -19.38 -9.45
C GLU A 137 -8.14 -18.55 -8.69
N ALA A 138 -7.74 -17.39 -9.23
CA ALA A 138 -6.78 -16.50 -8.57
C ALA A 138 -7.33 -15.94 -7.25
N ALA A 139 -8.62 -15.58 -7.21
CA ALA A 139 -9.27 -15.13 -5.98
C ALA A 139 -9.33 -16.25 -4.93
N ALA A 140 -9.63 -17.48 -5.35
CA ALA A 140 -9.61 -18.65 -4.46
C ALA A 140 -8.20 -18.93 -3.91
N ALA A 141 -7.17 -18.85 -4.75
CA ALA A 141 -5.78 -19.01 -4.34
C ALA A 141 -5.35 -17.96 -3.31
N ARG A 142 -5.68 -16.67 -3.54
CA ARG A 142 -5.40 -15.60 -2.57
C ARG A 142 -6.14 -15.80 -1.24
N LYS A 143 -7.39 -16.24 -1.29
CA LYS A 143 -8.15 -16.59 -0.07
C LYS A 143 -7.49 -17.73 0.69
N ALA A 144 -7.08 -18.79 -0.01
CA ALA A 144 -6.40 -19.93 0.60
C ALA A 144 -5.05 -19.52 1.23
N GLU A 145 -4.26 -18.69 0.55
CA GLU A 145 -3.00 -18.17 1.09
C GLU A 145 -3.22 -17.29 2.33
N THR A 146 -4.21 -16.40 2.28
CA THR A 146 -4.58 -15.54 3.43
C THR A 146 -5.04 -16.39 4.60
N GLN A 147 -5.85 -17.43 4.35
CA GLN A 147 -6.30 -18.35 5.38
C GLN A 147 -5.15 -19.16 5.97
N LYS A 148 -4.20 -19.62 5.14
CA LYS A 148 -3.00 -20.31 5.59
C LYS A 148 -2.16 -19.42 6.52
N LYS A 149 -1.85 -18.19 6.09
CA LYS A 149 -1.13 -17.19 6.92
C LYS A 149 -1.87 -16.91 8.23
N ALA A 150 -3.20 -16.72 8.17
CA ALA A 150 -4.00 -16.52 9.36
C ALA A 150 -3.94 -17.72 10.32
N SER A 151 -3.96 -18.95 9.80
CA SER A 151 -3.84 -20.17 10.61
C SER A 151 -2.44 -20.34 11.23
N GLU A 152 -1.38 -19.96 10.51
CA GLU A 152 0.00 -19.98 11.02
C GLU A 152 0.17 -18.97 12.15
N VAL A 153 -0.33 -17.74 11.98
CA VAL A 153 -0.33 -16.71 13.03
C VAL A 153 -1.16 -17.15 14.24
N ALA A 154 -2.33 -17.76 14.03
CA ALA A 154 -3.17 -18.25 15.11
C ALA A 154 -2.50 -19.39 15.89
N ALA A 155 -1.88 -20.35 15.20
CA ALA A 155 -1.14 -21.45 15.81
C ALA A 155 0.08 -20.93 16.59
N TYR A 156 0.81 -19.95 16.06
CA TYR A 156 1.90 -19.29 16.77
C TYR A 156 1.42 -18.60 18.05
N ARG A 157 0.34 -17.82 17.99
CA ARG A 157 -0.25 -17.17 19.17
C ARG A 157 -0.71 -18.18 20.22
N GLN A 158 -1.31 -19.29 19.79
CA GLN A 158 -1.71 -20.35 20.70
C GLN A 158 -0.50 -20.97 21.42
N LYS A 159 0.61 -21.23 20.71
CA LYS A 159 1.84 -21.74 21.33
C LYS A 159 2.40 -20.78 22.39
N LEU A 160 2.40 -19.47 22.11
CA LEU A 160 2.82 -18.47 23.10
C LEU A 160 1.89 -18.48 24.32
N GLN A 161 0.58 -18.57 24.10
CA GLN A 161 -0.40 -18.61 25.18
C GLN A 161 -0.27 -19.87 26.05
N GLU A 162 -0.07 -21.03 25.45
CA GLU A 162 0.14 -22.31 26.16
C GLU A 162 1.44 -22.29 26.97
N ALA A 163 2.48 -21.63 26.48
CA ALA A 163 3.73 -21.41 27.20
C ALA A 163 3.66 -20.26 28.22
N GLY A 164 2.55 -19.52 28.30
CA GLY A 164 2.42 -18.34 29.17
C GLY A 164 3.32 -17.15 28.78
N ILE A 165 3.86 -17.16 27.55
CA ILE A 165 4.80 -16.14 27.07
C ILE A 165 4.01 -14.91 26.62
N THR A 166 4.35 -13.76 27.20
CA THR A 166 3.81 -12.46 26.80
C THR A 166 4.95 -11.50 26.47
N PRO A 167 4.79 -10.61 25.48
CA PRO A 167 5.78 -9.56 25.19
C PRO A 167 6.11 -8.73 26.44
N GLU A 168 5.11 -8.40 27.24
CA GLU A 168 5.27 -7.63 28.47
C GLU A 168 6.08 -8.40 29.51
N GLY A 169 5.81 -9.70 29.72
CA GLY A 169 6.58 -10.54 30.63
C GLY A 169 8.04 -10.72 30.20
N LEU A 170 8.30 -10.76 28.90
CA LEU A 170 9.68 -10.80 28.36
C LEU A 170 10.38 -9.43 28.42
N VAL A 171 9.67 -8.35 28.75
CA VAL A 171 10.22 -6.99 28.87
C VAL A 171 10.48 -6.63 30.34
N GLU A 172 9.79 -7.25 31.30
CA GLU A 172 9.99 -7.09 32.75
C GLU A 172 11.23 -7.84 33.29
N MET A 173 12.28 -7.95 32.48
CA MET A 173 13.51 -8.65 32.86
C MET A 173 14.35 -7.82 33.83
N VAL A 174 14.91 -8.47 34.85
CA VAL A 174 15.69 -7.80 35.89
C VAL A 174 17.09 -7.46 35.37
N ASP A 175 17.44 -6.18 35.42
CA ASP A 175 18.79 -5.71 35.15
C ASP A 175 19.77 -6.32 36.17
N ALA A 176 20.78 -7.02 35.65
CA ALA A 176 21.83 -7.67 36.40
C ALA A 176 23.21 -7.05 36.13
N SER A 177 23.27 -5.90 35.44
CA SER A 177 24.52 -5.23 35.07
C SER A 177 25.38 -4.84 36.28
N ASP A 178 24.77 -4.53 37.41
CA ASP A 178 25.51 -4.22 38.65
C ASP A 178 26.16 -5.46 39.29
N ARG A 179 25.75 -6.66 38.88
CA ARG A 179 26.23 -7.94 39.43
C ARG A 179 27.29 -8.59 38.54
N PHE A 180 27.42 -8.15 37.29
CA PHE A 180 28.27 -8.81 36.29
C PHE A 180 28.89 -7.83 35.29
N ASP A 181 30.10 -8.12 34.83
CA ASP A 181 30.75 -7.36 33.76
C ASP A 181 30.21 -7.78 32.37
N PRO A 182 29.79 -6.83 31.51
CA PRO A 182 29.24 -7.16 30.19
C PRO A 182 30.24 -7.91 29.30
N ALA A 183 29.91 -9.16 28.95
CA ALA A 183 30.70 -9.97 28.04
C ALA A 183 30.44 -9.62 26.56
N PRO A 184 31.36 -9.96 25.63
CA PRO A 184 31.18 -9.71 24.21
C PRO A 184 29.91 -10.37 23.64
N ILE A 185 29.24 -9.68 22.70
CA ILE A 185 28.01 -10.16 22.04
C ILE A 185 28.31 -11.36 21.13
N ALA A 186 27.46 -12.37 21.19
CA ALA A 186 27.47 -13.54 20.31
C ALA A 186 26.29 -13.51 19.32
N ALA A 187 25.27 -14.36 19.52
CA ALA A 187 24.13 -14.49 18.61
C ALA A 187 22.92 -13.66 19.06
N LYS A 188 22.12 -13.14 18.11
CA LYS A 188 20.83 -12.52 18.43
C LYS A 188 19.79 -13.59 18.75
N LEU A 189 19.09 -13.46 19.88
CA LEU A 189 18.03 -14.38 20.29
C LEU A 189 16.65 -13.91 19.83
N ALA A 190 16.31 -12.65 20.13
CA ALA A 190 14.97 -12.14 19.89
C ALA A 190 14.96 -10.64 19.61
N ASP A 191 13.87 -10.19 18.99
CA ASP A 191 13.51 -8.78 18.84
C ASP A 191 12.08 -8.60 19.37
N ILE A 192 11.93 -7.74 20.37
CA ILE A 192 10.67 -7.57 21.11
C ILE A 192 10.30 -6.11 21.05
N THR A 193 9.08 -5.82 20.60
CA THR A 193 8.53 -4.47 20.60
C THR A 193 7.26 -4.46 21.43
N VAL A 194 7.24 -3.63 22.46
CA VAL A 194 6.08 -3.40 23.34
C VAL A 194 5.92 -1.91 23.50
N THR A 195 4.77 -1.39 23.10
CA THR A 195 4.43 0.05 23.13
C THR A 195 5.51 0.93 22.51
N ASP A 196 6.32 1.56 23.35
CA ASP A 196 7.37 2.53 23.06
C ASP A 196 8.79 1.96 23.31
N ARG A 197 8.88 0.71 23.77
CA ARG A 197 10.11 -0.02 24.09
C ARG A 197 10.41 -1.05 23.00
N HIS A 198 11.66 -1.08 22.56
CA HIS A 198 12.16 -2.00 21.56
C HIS A 198 13.43 -2.68 22.08
N LEU A 199 13.34 -3.95 22.45
CA LEU A 199 14.41 -4.73 23.05
C LEU A 199 15.01 -5.70 22.01
N ARG A 200 16.33 -5.66 21.86
CA ARG A 200 17.09 -6.67 21.13
C ARG A 200 17.93 -7.45 22.12
N ILE A 201 17.68 -8.75 22.19
CA ILE A 201 18.32 -9.63 23.18
C ILE A 201 19.33 -10.51 22.47
N TYR A 202 20.54 -10.59 23.03
CA TYR A 202 21.67 -11.32 22.47
C TYR A 202 22.25 -12.29 23.50
N GLU A 203 22.73 -13.43 23.02
CA GLU A 203 23.70 -14.24 23.76
C GLU A 203 25.00 -13.44 23.93
N THR A 204 25.71 -13.72 25.01
CA THR A 204 27.03 -13.15 25.26
C THR A 204 28.07 -14.27 25.37
N GLY A 205 29.35 -13.89 25.44
CA GLY A 205 30.44 -14.81 25.73
C GLY A 205 30.42 -15.39 27.14
N ASP A 206 29.68 -14.77 28.07
CA ASP A 206 29.43 -15.34 29.40
C ASP A 206 28.20 -16.24 29.34
N PRO A 207 28.33 -17.55 29.68
CA PRO A 207 27.21 -18.48 29.66
C PRO A 207 26.11 -18.17 30.68
N ASN A 208 26.28 -17.20 31.58
CA ASN A 208 25.28 -16.83 32.58
C ASN A 208 24.56 -15.51 32.26
N LEU A 209 24.88 -14.85 31.14
CA LEU A 209 24.34 -13.53 30.83
C LEU A 209 23.81 -13.41 29.40
N LEU A 210 22.73 -12.66 29.28
CA LEU A 210 22.24 -12.14 28.01
C LEU A 210 22.42 -10.62 27.99
N LEU A 211 22.75 -10.07 26.83
CA LEU A 211 22.81 -8.62 26.64
C LEU A 211 21.49 -8.14 26.03
N VAL A 212 20.92 -7.10 26.63
CA VAL A 212 19.75 -6.40 26.12
C VAL A 212 20.17 -5.04 25.61
N LYS A 213 19.84 -4.76 24.35
CA LYS A 213 19.88 -3.42 23.77
C LYS A 213 18.45 -2.92 23.63
N GLU A 214 18.07 -2.04 24.53
CA GLU A 214 16.75 -1.42 24.56
C GLU A 214 16.79 -0.04 23.91
N LYS A 215 15.77 0.27 23.12
CA LYS A 215 15.47 1.61 22.66
C LYS A 215 14.06 1.99 23.14
N ASP A 216 13.96 3.10 23.86
CA ASP A 216 12.69 3.65 24.35
C ASP A 216 12.59 5.16 24.03
N LEU A 217 11.60 5.86 24.61
CA LEU A 217 11.45 7.31 24.47
C LEU A 217 12.56 8.12 25.13
N ARG A 218 13.32 7.52 26.07
CA ARG A 218 14.39 8.15 26.84
C ARG A 218 15.75 7.99 26.18
N GLY A 219 15.91 6.99 25.31
CA GLY A 219 17.08 6.85 24.46
C GLY A 219 17.40 5.39 24.17
N ASN A 220 18.70 5.10 24.05
CA ASN A 220 19.21 3.75 23.92
C ASN A 220 19.83 3.34 25.26
N HIS A 221 19.48 2.17 25.73
CA HIS A 221 19.96 1.57 26.97
C HIS A 221 20.59 0.21 26.64
N GLU A 222 21.72 -0.08 27.26
CA GLU A 222 22.37 -1.39 27.17
C GLU A 222 22.58 -1.91 28.58
N TYR A 223 22.07 -3.11 28.84
CA TYR A 223 22.16 -3.76 30.15
C TYR A 223 22.22 -5.29 30.00
N ALA A 224 22.81 -5.95 30.99
CA ALA A 224 22.86 -7.40 31.07
C ALA A 224 21.71 -7.93 31.94
N ILE A 225 21.21 -9.10 31.58
CA ILE A 225 20.24 -9.85 32.38
C ILE A 225 20.77 -11.25 32.63
N GLU A 226 20.30 -11.88 33.71
CA GLU A 226 20.65 -13.27 34.01
C GLU A 226 20.10 -14.21 32.93
N ARG A 227 20.93 -15.14 32.48
CA ARG A 227 20.52 -16.18 31.56
C ARG A 227 19.83 -17.29 32.34
N ASP A 228 18.58 -17.55 31.97
CA ASP A 228 17.85 -18.76 32.34
C ASP A 228 17.55 -19.58 31.07
N GLU A 229 17.68 -20.91 31.15
CA GLU A 229 17.45 -21.77 29.98
C GLU A 229 15.98 -21.80 29.55
N GLY A 230 15.04 -21.65 30.50
CA GLY A 230 13.62 -21.48 30.19
C GLY A 230 13.37 -20.16 29.45
N LEU A 231 13.94 -19.06 29.95
CA LEU A 231 13.90 -17.77 29.28
C LEU A 231 14.50 -17.80 27.87
N VAL A 232 15.65 -18.45 27.67
CA VAL A 232 16.26 -18.59 26.34
C VAL A 232 15.34 -19.37 25.39
N ALA A 233 14.67 -20.42 25.88
CA ALA A 233 13.69 -21.18 25.11
C ALA A 233 12.49 -20.31 24.73
N ASP A 234 11.97 -19.49 25.65
CA ASP A 234 10.85 -18.58 25.42
C ASP A 234 11.20 -17.50 24.40
N LEU A 235 12.39 -16.90 24.51
CA LEU A 235 12.91 -15.92 23.55
C LEU A 235 13.07 -16.52 22.14
N LYS A 236 13.58 -17.76 22.05
CA LYS A 236 13.71 -18.48 20.77
C LYS A 236 12.36 -18.84 20.18
N LEU A 237 11.37 -19.20 21.01
CA LEU A 237 10.01 -19.45 20.55
C LEU A 237 9.35 -18.15 20.08
N PHE A 238 9.54 -17.04 20.80
CA PHE A 238 9.04 -15.73 20.42
C PHE A 238 9.66 -15.26 19.09
N ALA A 239 10.95 -15.49 18.87
CA ALA A 239 11.64 -15.12 17.63
C ALA A 239 11.18 -15.90 16.38
N GLN A 240 10.38 -16.97 16.53
CA GLN A 240 9.81 -17.74 15.41
C GLN A 240 8.54 -17.10 14.82
N ALA A 241 8.29 -15.81 15.07
CA ALA A 241 7.15 -15.09 14.50
C ALA A 241 7.11 -15.26 12.96
N PRO A 242 5.97 -15.68 12.39
CA PRO A 242 5.82 -15.95 10.95
C PRO A 242 5.77 -14.69 10.07
#